data_AF-A0A800FXE5-F1
#
_entry.id   AF-A0A800FXE5-F1
#
_cell.length_a   1.000
_cell.length_b   1.000
_cell.length_c   1.000
_cell.angle_alpha   90.00
_cell.angle_beta   90.00
_cell.angle_gamma   90.00
#
_symmetry.space_group_name_H-M   'P 1'
#
loop_
_entity.id
_entity.type
_entity.pdbx_description
1 polymer ?
#
loop_
_entity_poly.entity_id
_entity_poly.type
_entity_poly.pdbx_seq_one_letter_code
_entity_poly.pdbx_strand_id
1 'polypeptide(L)'
;MIILFLFISMVSGTLFLGWPAIPTLGFLYGLTTRQTRPCTFSALVAVSSWLLLLVWRSLNGDVHVLLETLENSTNIPGWLLMCITLTSSGILGATSTNLGIGTRLALQKLSTRVSD
;
A
#
# COMPACT_ATOMS: atom_id res chain seq x y z
N MET A 1 3.82 -6.29 -17.13
CA MET A 1 2.33 -6.32 -17.02
C MET A 1 1.85 -6.44 -15.57
N ILE A 2 2.33 -7.40 -14.77
CA ILE A 2 1.89 -7.60 -13.36
C ILE A 2 2.00 -6.35 -12.47
N ILE A 3 3.08 -5.56 -12.59
CA ILE A 3 3.29 -4.36 -11.77
C ILE A 3 2.24 -3.28 -12.08
N LEU A 4 1.93 -3.09 -13.36
CA LEU A 4 0.96 -2.10 -13.81
C LEU A 4 -0.46 -2.47 -13.35
N PHE A 5 -0.78 -3.78 -13.38
CA PHE A 5 -2.02 -4.31 -12.83
C PHE A 5 -2.12 -4.10 -11.31
N LEU A 6 -1.02 -4.30 -10.58
CA LEU A 6 -0.97 -4.06 -9.14
C LEU A 6 -1.22 -2.60 -8.79
N PHE A 7 -0.59 -1.70 -9.55
CA PHE A 7 -0.72 -0.26 -9.39
C PHE A 7 -2.17 0.18 -9.61
N ILE A 8 -2.78 -0.23 -10.74
CA ILE A 8 -4.19 0.10 -11.03
C ILE A 8 -5.12 -0.47 -9.95
N SER A 9 -4.86 -1.69 -9.50
CA SER A 9 -5.65 -2.33 -8.44
C SER A 9 -5.49 -1.63 -7.09
N MET A 10 -4.30 -1.16 -6.73
CA MET A 10 -4.06 -0.40 -5.50
C MET A 10 -4.71 0.98 -5.55
N VAL A 11 -4.59 1.70 -6.67
CA VAL A 11 -5.27 3.00 -6.84
C VAL A 11 -6.78 2.84 -6.77
N SER A 12 -7.34 1.90 -7.53
CA SER A 12 -8.79 1.63 -7.55
C SER A 12 -9.27 1.11 -6.19
N GLY A 13 -8.56 0.16 -5.60
CA GLY A 13 -8.88 -0.38 -4.29
C GLY A 13 -8.87 0.70 -3.20
N THR A 14 -7.89 1.61 -3.22
CA THR A 14 -7.83 2.69 -2.23
C THR A 14 -8.95 3.73 -2.45
N LEU A 15 -9.41 3.92 -3.69
CA LEU A 15 -10.57 4.77 -4.00
C LEU A 15 -11.90 4.17 -3.51
N PHE A 16 -12.11 2.85 -3.68
CA PHE A 16 -13.38 2.18 -3.35
C PHE A 16 -13.45 1.64 -1.92
N LEU A 17 -12.36 1.09 -1.40
CA LEU A 17 -12.28 0.42 -0.09
C LEU A 17 -11.50 1.24 0.95
N GLY A 18 -10.84 2.34 0.55
CA GLY A 18 -10.08 3.20 1.43
C GLY A 18 -8.73 2.59 1.88
N TRP A 19 -8.29 3.00 3.07
CA TRP A 19 -7.02 2.60 3.68
C TRP A 19 -6.72 1.08 3.75
N PRO A 20 -7.70 0.18 4.01
CA PRO A 20 -7.40 -1.26 4.11
C PRO A 20 -7.03 -1.90 2.78
N ALA A 21 -7.27 -1.25 1.63
CA ALA A 21 -6.93 -1.81 0.33
C ALA A 21 -5.43 -2.11 0.18
N ILE A 22 -4.57 -1.27 0.75
CA ILE A 22 -3.10 -1.36 0.64
C ILE A 22 -2.59 -2.66 1.28
N PRO A 23 -2.90 -3.00 2.55
CA PRO A 23 -2.44 -4.24 3.14
C PRO A 23 -3.06 -5.47 2.48
N THR A 24 -4.33 -5.45 2.06
CA THR A 24 -4.92 -6.61 1.35
C THR A 24 -4.23 -6.89 0.02
N LEU A 25 -3.96 -5.86 -0.77
CA LEU A 25 -3.33 -6.03 -2.09
C LEU A 25 -1.84 -6.35 -1.98
N GLY A 26 -1.12 -5.76 -1.01
CA GLY A 26 0.25 -6.14 -0.71
C GLY A 26 0.36 -7.60 -0.27
N PHE A 27 -0.55 -8.07 0.58
CA PHE A 27 -0.62 -9.47 0.99
C PHE A 27 -0.89 -10.42 -0.20
N LEU A 28 -1.89 -10.10 -1.03
CA LEU A 28 -2.20 -10.89 -2.23
C LEU A 28 -1.02 -10.93 -3.21
N TYR A 29 -0.31 -9.81 -3.34
CA TYR A 29 0.90 -9.73 -4.16
C TYR A 29 1.99 -10.64 -3.63
N GLY A 30 2.27 -10.61 -2.32
CA GLY A 30 3.27 -11.47 -1.67
C GLY A 30 2.98 -12.96 -1.84
N LEU A 31 1.71 -13.35 -1.78
CA LEU A 31 1.26 -14.73 -2.04
C LEU A 31 1.53 -15.18 -3.48
N THR A 32 1.26 -14.31 -4.45
CA THR A 32 1.28 -14.68 -5.87
C THR A 32 2.63 -14.45 -6.56
N THR A 33 3.44 -13.50 -6.09
CA THR A 33 4.65 -13.06 -6.81
C THR A 33 5.88 -13.94 -6.54
N ARG A 34 6.58 -14.40 -7.58
CA ARG A 34 7.86 -15.12 -7.46
C ARG A 34 9.08 -14.21 -7.67
N GLN A 35 8.90 -12.89 -7.61
CA GLN A 35 10.00 -11.94 -7.81
C GLN A 35 11.06 -12.00 -6.70
N THR A 36 12.28 -11.59 -7.03
CA THR A 36 13.43 -11.51 -6.11
C THR A 36 13.36 -10.34 -5.12
N ARG A 37 12.66 -9.24 -5.44
CA ARG A 37 12.51 -8.06 -4.56
C ARG A 37 11.05 -7.58 -4.39
N PRO A 38 10.12 -8.44 -3.97
CA PRO A 38 8.70 -8.16 -3.96
C PRO A 38 8.29 -7.06 -2.96
N CYS A 39 8.96 -6.99 -1.80
CA CYS A 39 8.68 -5.98 -0.79
C CYS A 39 9.02 -4.56 -1.26
N THR A 40 10.17 -4.37 -1.92
CA THR A 40 10.60 -3.06 -2.44
C THR A 40 9.66 -2.58 -3.53
N PHE A 41 9.24 -3.47 -4.43
CA PHE A 41 8.26 -3.14 -5.47
C PHE A 41 6.89 -2.79 -4.88
N SER A 42 6.38 -3.55 -3.92
CA SER A 42 5.10 -3.24 -3.29
C SER A 42 5.13 -1.92 -2.53
N ALA A 43 6.24 -1.60 -1.86
CA ALA A 43 6.41 -0.31 -1.19
C ALA A 43 6.38 0.84 -2.21
N LEU A 44 7.12 0.71 -3.32
CA LEU A 44 7.14 1.71 -4.39
C LEU A 44 5.75 1.90 -5.02
N VAL A 45 5.03 0.81 -5.28
CA VAL A 45 3.67 0.84 -5.85
C VAL A 45 2.68 1.47 -4.86
N ALA A 46 2.78 1.16 -3.57
CA ALA A 46 1.92 1.75 -2.53
C ALA A 46 2.16 3.26 -2.39
N VAL A 47 3.43 3.68 -2.30
CA VAL A 47 3.81 5.10 -2.22
C VAL A 47 3.37 5.86 -3.47
N SER A 48 3.64 5.31 -4.66
CA SER A 48 3.24 5.96 -5.92
C SER A 48 1.72 6.04 -6.10
N SER A 49 0.96 5.03 -5.66
CA SER A 49 -0.51 5.05 -5.68
C SER A 49 -1.06 6.14 -4.76
N TRP A 50 -0.49 6.30 -3.56
CA TRP A 50 -0.86 7.36 -2.63
C TRP A 50 -0.47 8.75 -3.10
N LEU A 51 0.70 8.86 -3.72
CA LEU A 51 1.19 10.12 -4.28
C LEU A 51 0.28 10.57 -5.44
N LEU A 52 -0.14 9.64 -6.30
CA LEU A 52 -1.13 9.92 -7.35
C LEU A 52 -2.49 10.36 -6.77
N LEU A 53 -2.97 9.69 -5.71
CA LEU A 53 -4.20 10.04 -5.00
C LEU A 53 -4.14 11.42 -4.35
N LEU A 54 -3.00 11.77 -3.75
CA LEU A 54 -2.76 13.09 -3.16
C LEU A 54 -2.73 14.18 -4.23
N VAL A 55 -2.03 13.96 -5.35
CA VAL A 55 -2.03 14.88 -6.48
C VAL A 55 -3.44 15.04 -7.05
N TRP A 56 -4.16 13.94 -7.25
CA TRP A 56 -5.54 13.96 -7.74
C TRP A 56 -6.47 14.74 -6.80
N ARG A 57 -6.39 14.50 -5.49
CA ARG A 57 -7.22 15.23 -4.52
C ARG A 57 -6.80 16.69 -4.35
N SER A 58 -5.53 17.02 -4.52
CA SER A 58 -5.05 18.41 -4.57
C SER A 58 -5.70 19.17 -5.73
N LEU A 59 -5.79 18.53 -6.90
CA LEU A 59 -6.45 19.10 -8.09
C LEU A 59 -7.99 19.20 -7.95
N ASN A 60 -8.62 18.36 -7.12
CA ASN A 60 -10.07 18.36 -6.89
C ASN A 60 -10.50 19.17 -5.64
N GLY A 61 -9.59 19.91 -4.99
CA GLY A 61 -9.92 20.97 -4.03
C GLY A 61 -10.21 20.58 -2.58
N ASP A 62 -10.64 19.34 -2.30
CA ASP A 62 -11.04 18.95 -0.94
C ASP A 62 -9.87 18.78 0.06
N VAL A 63 -8.65 18.57 -0.43
CA VAL A 63 -7.49 18.32 0.44
C VAL A 63 -7.02 19.58 1.17
N HIS A 64 -7.16 20.75 0.57
CA HIS A 64 -6.78 22.01 1.22
C HIS A 64 -7.64 22.30 2.44
N VAL A 65 -8.96 22.08 2.34
CA VAL A 65 -9.91 22.28 3.44
C VAL A 65 -9.61 21.31 4.58
N LEU A 66 -9.32 20.05 4.27
CA LEU A 66 -8.97 19.04 5.27
C LEU A 66 -7.64 19.37 5.99
N LEU A 67 -6.64 19.84 5.23
CA LEU A 67 -5.32 20.22 5.74
C LEU A 67 -5.42 21.46 6.63
N GLU A 68 -6.15 22.50 6.22
CA GLU A 68 -6.38 23.70 7.04
C GLU A 68 -7.09 23.37 8.34
N THR A 69 -8.11 22.51 8.29
CA THR A 69 -8.87 22.13 9.49
C THR A 69 -8.01 21.32 10.47
N LEU A 70 -7.16 20.42 9.96
CA LEU A 70 -6.23 19.66 10.79
C LEU A 70 -5.08 20.53 11.32
N GLU A 71 -4.54 21.43 10.51
CA GLU A 71 -3.45 22.32 10.88
C GLU A 71 -3.90 23.27 12.00
N ASN A 72 -5.12 23.83 11.90
CA ASN A 72 -5.69 24.63 12.99
C ASN A 72 -5.98 23.80 14.26
N SER A 73 -6.36 22.53 14.13
CA SER A 73 -6.72 21.71 15.29
C SER A 73 -5.52 21.07 16.01
N THR A 74 -4.45 20.75 15.29
CA THR A 74 -3.31 19.99 15.84
C THR A 74 -1.99 20.77 15.81
N ASN A 75 -1.96 21.93 15.16
CA ASN A 75 -0.76 22.74 14.94
C ASN A 75 0.35 21.96 14.20
N ILE A 76 -0.05 20.90 13.48
CA ILE A 76 0.84 20.08 12.67
C ILE A 76 0.69 20.56 11.23
N PRO A 77 1.78 20.96 10.57
CA PRO A 77 1.70 21.46 9.22
C PRO A 77 1.33 20.32 8.27
N GLY A 78 0.41 20.60 7.35
CA GLY A 78 -0.21 19.57 6.52
C GLY A 78 0.74 18.72 5.66
N TRP A 79 1.90 19.27 5.28
CA TRP A 79 2.95 18.53 4.58
C TRP A 79 3.57 17.42 5.44
N LEU A 80 3.62 17.58 6.76
CA LEU A 80 4.14 16.56 7.67
C LEU A 80 3.19 15.35 7.71
N LEU A 81 1.89 15.60 7.73
CA LEU A 81 0.84 14.58 7.62
C LEU A 81 0.93 13.80 6.31
N MET A 82 1.21 14.48 5.18
CA MET A 82 1.45 13.82 3.90
C MET A 82 2.67 12.91 3.95
N CYS A 83 3.79 13.38 4.51
CA CYS A 83 5.01 12.58 4.67
C CYS A 83 4.77 11.35 5.53
N ILE A 84 4.06 11.49 6.66
CA ILE A 84 3.70 10.37 7.53
C ILE A 84 2.83 9.37 6.76
N THR A 85 1.80 9.84 6.06
CA THR A 85 0.88 8.98 5.31
C THR A 85 1.60 8.19 4.22
N LEU A 86 2.48 8.84 3.46
CA LEU A 86 3.30 8.18 2.43
C LEU A 86 4.22 7.13 3.06
N THR A 87 4.90 7.47 4.16
CA THR A 87 5.81 6.56 4.85
C THR A 87 5.05 5.35 5.41
N SER A 88 3.92 5.58 6.07
CA SER A 88 3.04 4.54 6.58
C SER A 88 2.52 3.63 5.46
N SER A 89 2.13 4.19 4.30
CA SER A 89 1.67 3.40 3.15
C SER A 89 2.77 2.48 2.61
N GLY A 90 4.01 2.97 2.53
CA GLY A 90 5.16 2.17 2.10
C GLY A 90 5.47 1.04 3.09
N ILE A 91 5.46 1.33 4.39
CA ILE A 91 5.67 0.33 5.46
C ILE A 91 4.57 -0.72 5.42
N LEU A 92 3.30 -0.32 5.28
CA LEU A 92 2.16 -1.23 5.18
C LEU A 92 2.25 -2.12 3.93
N GLY A 93 2.60 -1.55 2.78
CA GLY A 93 2.81 -2.32 1.55
C GLY A 93 3.94 -3.35 1.69
N ALA A 94 5.06 -2.97 2.30
CA ALA A 94 6.19 -3.87 2.52
C ALA A 94 5.86 -4.99 3.52
N THR A 95 5.26 -4.64 4.67
CA THR A 95 4.95 -5.61 5.73
C THR A 95 3.87 -6.60 5.29
N SER A 96 2.80 -6.13 4.65
CA SER A 96 1.75 -7.01 4.10
C SER A 96 2.27 -7.97 3.05
N THR A 97 3.14 -7.50 2.14
CA THR A 97 3.82 -8.35 1.15
C THR A 97 4.68 -9.41 1.82
N ASN A 98 5.43 -9.03 2.87
CA ASN A 98 6.27 -9.97 3.61
C ASN A 98 5.43 -11.06 4.32
N LEU A 99 4.28 -10.68 4.88
CA LEU A 99 3.32 -11.63 5.45
C LEU A 99 2.75 -12.59 4.39
N GLY A 100 2.44 -12.09 3.18
CA GLY A 100 2.00 -12.92 2.06
C GLY A 100 3.06 -13.93 1.60
N ILE A 101 4.33 -13.53 1.60
CA ILE A 101 5.44 -14.42 1.27
C ILE A 101 5.62 -15.48 2.36
N GLY A 102 5.58 -15.08 3.64
CA GLY A 102 5.71 -15.99 4.78
C GLY A 102 4.60 -17.05 4.79
N THR A 103 3.35 -16.65 4.53
CA THR A 103 2.22 -17.58 4.43
C THR A 103 2.38 -18.55 3.25
N ARG A 104 2.83 -18.10 2.08
CA ARG A 104 3.13 -19.01 0.96
C ARG A 104 4.19 -20.05 1.34
N LEU A 105 5.30 -19.61 1.94
CA LEU A 105 6.39 -20.51 2.32
C LEU A 105 5.94 -21.54 3.36
N ALA A 106 5.12 -21.11 4.34
CA ALA A 106 4.53 -22.01 5.32
C ALA A 106 3.60 -23.05 4.67
N LEU A 107 2.75 -22.63 3.73
CA LEU A 107 1.87 -23.53 2.96
C LEU A 107 2.66 -24.55 2.14
N GLN A 108 3.74 -24.13 1.48
CA GLN A 108 4.61 -25.05 0.73
C GLN A 108 5.27 -26.08 1.65
N LYS A 109 5.76 -25.65 2.81
CA LYS A 109 6.38 -26.53 3.80
C LYS A 109 5.41 -27.54 4.41
N LEU A 110 4.13 -27.15 4.59
CA LEU A 110 3.07 -28.05 5.02
C LEU A 110 2.73 -29.07 3.93
N SER A 111 2.60 -28.62 2.68
CA SER A 111 2.29 -29.50 1.54
C SER A 111 3.35 -30.60 1.36
N THR A 112 4.64 -30.27 1.51
CA THR A 112 5.70 -31.29 1.39
C THR A 112 5.68 -32.31 2.52
N ARG A 113 5.28 -31.92 3.74
CA ARG A 113 5.19 -32.85 4.88
C ARG A 113 4.02 -33.83 4.81
N VAL A 114 2.99 -33.52 4.03
CA VAL A 114 1.80 -34.38 3.88
C VAL A 114 1.99 -35.41 2.75
N SER A 115 2.98 -35.20 1.88
CA SER A 115 3.30 -36.12 0.78
C SER A 115 4.36 -37.18 1.12
N ASP A 116 4.99 -37.07 2.30
CA ASP A 116 5.90 -38.09 2.88
C ASP A 116 5.12 -38.99 3.85
#